data_AF-A0A7X7NSE0-F1
#
_entry.id   AF-A0A7X7NSE0-F1
#
_cell.length_a   1.000
_cell.length_b   1.000
_cell.length_c   1.000
_cell.angle_alpha   90.00
_cell.angle_beta   90.00
_cell.angle_gamma   90.00
#
_symmetry.space_group_name_H-M   'P 1'
#
loop_
_entity.id
_entity.type
_entity.pdbx_description
1 polymer ?
#
loop_
_entity_poly.entity_id
_entity_poly.type
_entity_poly.pdbx_seq_one_letter_code
_entity_poly.pdbx_strand_id
1 'polypeptide(L)'
;MEAKRSVPQAKNKAESFDWERVFSTWKPLTELPPELIASEAEQERILSVYNRALDQAVTGNTDIAKIALDKLTASWPQFAEASSLYGVILARERQFREAEEQFEKVLLASPDAALSKAVDRCRIAAREERIREEARDSRRKKSEELLMPVRAHMAKSGILQRAANDGGIGRVQMASKREQEEVYRLEESDMSRSVRQHSSLVRLIQGLTIAIIAASLLFLLFFFVLRPVILRNEARLERLNWLERVLEEQRDEDSIAEILDMYRDTFPDTRR
;
A
#
# COMPACT_ATOMS: atom_id res chain seq x y z
N MET A 1 33.48 -31.40 35.41
CA MET A 1 32.21 -30.66 35.60
C MET A 1 32.34 -29.33 34.87
N GLU A 2 31.99 -29.30 33.58
CA GLU A 2 32.06 -28.08 32.79
C GLU A 2 30.72 -27.34 32.85
N ALA A 3 30.76 -26.15 33.46
CA ALA A 3 29.63 -25.23 33.50
C ALA A 3 29.37 -24.70 32.09
N LYS A 4 28.31 -25.19 31.45
CA LYS A 4 27.78 -24.60 30.21
C LYS A 4 27.32 -23.17 30.52
N ARG A 5 28.11 -22.19 30.07
CA ARG A 5 27.72 -20.79 29.98
C ARG A 5 26.46 -20.70 29.11
N SER A 6 25.33 -20.37 29.74
CA SER A 6 24.11 -20.01 29.05
C SER A 6 24.37 -18.71 28.28
N VAL A 7 24.32 -18.80 26.96
CA VAL A 7 24.35 -17.63 26.09
C VAL A 7 23.08 -16.82 26.38
N PRO A 8 23.18 -15.53 26.78
CA PRO A 8 22.00 -14.71 27.02
C PRO A 8 21.27 -14.51 25.70
N GLN A 9 20.08 -15.10 25.62
CA GLN A 9 19.19 -14.98 24.47
C GLN A 9 18.82 -13.51 24.30
N ALA A 10 19.28 -12.89 23.21
CA ALA A 10 19.03 -11.50 22.90
C ALA A 10 17.53 -11.22 22.87
N LYS A 11 17.05 -10.37 23.80
CA LYS A 11 15.69 -9.84 23.82
C LYS A 11 15.50 -8.94 22.59
N ASN A 12 15.09 -9.53 21.47
CA ASN A 12 14.77 -8.82 20.23
C ASN A 12 13.41 -9.26 19.68
N LYS A 13 12.40 -9.32 20.55
CA LYS A 13 10.99 -9.27 20.16
C LYS A 13 10.48 -7.90 20.58
N ALA A 14 10.40 -6.97 19.64
CA ALA A 14 9.39 -5.91 19.74
C ALA A 14 8.07 -6.61 20.07
N GLU A 15 7.38 -6.16 21.12
CA GLU A 15 6.18 -6.78 21.69
C GLU A 15 5.19 -7.09 20.57
N SER A 16 5.21 -8.33 20.06
CA SER A 16 4.23 -8.81 19.11
C SER A 16 2.91 -8.86 19.85
N PHE A 17 1.86 -8.30 19.26
CA PHE A 17 0.55 -8.28 19.89
C PHE A 17 0.11 -9.71 20.24
N ASP A 18 -0.29 -9.92 21.50
CA ASP A 18 -0.59 -11.25 22.02
C ASP A 18 -2.03 -11.66 21.67
N TRP A 19 -2.17 -12.18 20.45
CA TRP A 19 -3.45 -12.69 19.92
C TRP A 19 -4.00 -13.86 20.72
N GLU A 20 -3.13 -14.65 21.37
CA GLU A 20 -3.56 -15.78 22.19
C GLU A 20 -4.22 -15.29 23.48
N ARG A 21 -3.62 -14.27 24.11
CA ARG A 21 -4.22 -13.60 25.26
C ARG A 21 -5.58 -13.00 24.91
N VAL A 22 -5.69 -12.32 23.77
CA VAL A 22 -6.99 -11.78 23.31
C VAL A 22 -8.00 -12.90 23.12
N PHE A 23 -7.61 -13.99 22.44
CA PHE A 23 -8.48 -15.15 22.23
C PHE A 23 -8.95 -15.78 23.54
N SER A 24 -8.08 -15.88 24.56
CA SER A 24 -8.43 -16.45 25.87
C SER A 24 -9.52 -15.67 26.64
N THR A 25 -9.79 -14.42 26.25
CA THR A 25 -10.87 -13.62 26.87
C THR A 25 -12.25 -14.00 26.36
N TRP A 26 -12.33 -14.70 25.23
CA TRP A 26 -13.59 -15.08 24.61
C TRP A 26 -14.27 -16.21 25.40
N LYS A 27 -15.57 -16.04 25.63
CA LYS A 27 -16.42 -16.99 26.36
C LYS A 27 -17.65 -17.34 25.52
N PRO A 28 -18.25 -18.52 25.76
CA PRO A 28 -19.52 -18.87 25.13
C PRO A 28 -20.60 -17.86 25.55
N LEU A 29 -21.48 -17.54 24.61
CA LEU A 29 -22.61 -16.65 24.82
C LEU A 29 -23.82 -17.45 25.31
N THR A 30 -24.53 -16.92 26.31
CA THR A 30 -25.80 -17.48 26.80
C THR A 30 -26.99 -16.87 26.05
N GLU A 31 -26.89 -15.59 25.69
CA GLU A 31 -27.92 -14.82 25.01
C GLU A 31 -27.28 -14.00 23.88
N LEU A 32 -28.04 -13.70 22.84
CA LEU A 32 -27.59 -12.84 21.74
C LEU A 32 -27.69 -11.37 22.12
N PRO A 33 -26.82 -10.51 21.54
CA PRO A 33 -26.97 -9.08 21.70
C PRO A 33 -28.36 -8.64 21.22
N PRO A 34 -29.01 -7.71 21.94
CA PRO A 34 -30.38 -7.26 21.62
C PRO A 34 -30.48 -6.53 20.27
N GLU A 35 -29.34 -6.10 19.73
CA GLU A 35 -29.21 -5.48 18.41
C GLU A 35 -29.54 -6.45 17.27
N LEU A 36 -29.45 -7.76 17.51
CA LEU A 36 -29.68 -8.78 16.49
C LEU A 36 -31.16 -9.16 16.41
N ILE A 37 -31.83 -8.70 15.35
CA ILE A 37 -33.24 -9.02 15.10
C ILE A 37 -33.34 -10.39 14.41
N ALA A 38 -33.61 -11.43 15.20
CA ALA A 38 -33.84 -12.79 14.74
C ALA A 38 -35.01 -13.44 15.50
N SER A 39 -35.69 -14.42 14.89
CA SER A 39 -36.73 -15.20 15.58
C SER A 39 -36.10 -16.09 16.68
N GLU A 40 -36.87 -16.50 17.69
CA GLU A 40 -36.36 -17.33 18.80
C GLU A 40 -35.63 -18.61 18.30
N ALA A 41 -36.20 -19.30 17.31
CA ALA A 41 -35.58 -20.48 16.71
C ALA A 41 -34.27 -20.17 15.97
N GLU A 42 -34.16 -19.00 15.36
CA GLU A 42 -32.91 -18.56 14.73
C GLU A 42 -31.88 -18.13 15.77
N GLN A 43 -32.30 -17.47 16.84
CA GLN A 43 -31.43 -17.06 17.94
C GLN A 43 -30.73 -18.27 18.57
N GLU A 44 -31.46 -19.33 18.89
CA GLU A 44 -30.89 -20.58 19.41
C GLU A 44 -29.88 -21.20 18.43
N ARG A 45 -30.20 -21.17 17.14
CA ARG A 45 -29.32 -21.70 16.09
C ARG A 45 -28.02 -20.90 15.98
N ILE A 46 -28.11 -19.57 15.97
CA ILE A 46 -26.96 -18.67 15.90
C ILE A 46 -26.05 -18.88 17.12
N LEU A 47 -26.62 -18.93 18.32
CA LEU A 47 -25.87 -19.20 19.56
C LEU A 47 -25.18 -20.55 19.51
N SER A 48 -25.89 -21.60 19.10
CA SER A 48 -25.33 -22.95 18.99
C SER A 48 -24.16 -23.00 18.01
N VAL A 49 -24.30 -22.38 16.82
CA VAL A 49 -23.24 -22.33 15.81
C VAL A 49 -22.03 -21.54 16.32
N TYR A 50 -22.26 -20.37 16.93
CA TYR A 50 -21.21 -19.53 17.48
C TYR A 50 -20.42 -20.23 18.60
N ASN A 51 -21.13 -20.78 19.59
CA ASN A 51 -20.50 -21.46 20.72
C ASN A 51 -19.75 -22.72 20.28
N ARG A 52 -20.30 -23.46 19.32
CA ARG A 52 -19.60 -24.58 18.71
C ARG A 52 -18.34 -24.13 17.97
N ALA A 53 -18.39 -23.03 17.23
CA ALA A 53 -17.22 -22.50 16.53
C ALA A 53 -16.12 -22.08 17.53
N LEU A 54 -16.49 -21.44 18.64
CA LEU A 54 -15.55 -21.09 19.71
C LEU A 54 -14.89 -22.35 20.30
N ASP A 55 -15.67 -23.39 20.62
CA ASP A 55 -15.15 -24.67 21.14
C ASP A 55 -14.21 -25.37 20.14
N GLN A 56 -14.55 -25.36 18.85
CA GLN A 56 -13.67 -25.87 17.79
C GLN A 56 -12.37 -25.07 17.70
N ALA A 57 -12.41 -23.75 17.86
CA ALA A 57 -11.22 -22.90 17.86
C ALA A 57 -10.33 -23.12 19.10
N VAL A 58 -10.92 -23.44 20.25
CA VAL A 58 -10.19 -23.80 21.49
C VAL A 58 -9.54 -25.18 21.38
N THR A 59 -10.23 -26.15 20.80
CA THR A 59 -9.73 -27.53 20.59
C THR A 59 -8.70 -27.64 19.48
N GLY A 60 -8.41 -26.55 18.76
CA GLY A 60 -7.41 -26.49 17.69
C GLY A 60 -7.94 -26.81 16.29
N ASN A 61 -9.24 -27.06 16.15
CA ASN A 61 -9.93 -27.25 14.87
C ASN A 61 -10.31 -25.89 14.25
N THR A 62 -9.33 -25.00 14.07
CA THR A 62 -9.55 -23.61 13.63
C THR A 62 -10.20 -23.52 12.25
N ASP A 63 -9.89 -24.42 11.32
CA ASP A 63 -10.52 -24.44 10.00
C ASP A 63 -12.04 -24.63 10.06
N ILE A 64 -12.52 -25.54 10.91
CA ILE A 64 -13.95 -25.78 11.10
C ILE A 64 -14.61 -24.55 11.73
N ALA A 65 -13.95 -23.94 12.71
CA ALA A 65 -14.42 -22.72 13.34
C ALA A 65 -14.56 -21.57 12.34
N LYS A 66 -13.53 -21.35 11.49
CA LYS A 66 -13.55 -20.33 10.44
C LYS A 66 -14.70 -20.55 9.46
N ILE A 67 -14.93 -21.79 8.99
CA ILE A 67 -16.05 -22.08 8.07
C ILE A 67 -17.40 -21.77 8.72
N ALA A 68 -17.58 -22.12 9.99
CA ALA A 68 -18.81 -21.84 10.72
C ALA A 68 -19.03 -20.33 10.91
N LEU A 69 -17.98 -19.59 11.31
CA LEU A 69 -18.03 -18.14 11.51
C LEU A 69 -18.19 -17.36 10.21
N ASP A 70 -17.56 -17.80 9.11
CA ASP A 70 -17.71 -17.19 7.79
C ASP A 70 -19.18 -17.23 7.33
N LYS A 71 -19.82 -18.40 7.44
CA LYS A 71 -21.27 -18.54 7.14
C LYS A 71 -22.13 -17.67 8.06
N LEU A 72 -21.75 -17.59 9.35
CA LEU A 72 -22.50 -16.86 10.35
C LEU A 72 -22.44 -15.35 10.09
N THR A 73 -21.24 -14.82 9.80
CA THR A 73 -21.00 -13.41 9.49
C THR A 73 -21.56 -12.99 8.14
N ALA A 74 -21.63 -13.91 7.17
CA ALA A 74 -22.31 -13.67 5.89
C ALA A 74 -23.83 -13.60 6.04
N SER A 75 -24.40 -14.45 6.90
CA SER A 75 -25.86 -14.50 7.13
C SER A 75 -26.34 -13.40 8.08
N TRP A 76 -25.50 -13.03 9.05
CA TRP A 76 -25.79 -12.05 10.09
C TRP A 76 -24.66 -11.02 10.19
N PRO A 77 -24.56 -10.07 9.25
CA PRO A 77 -23.47 -9.09 9.21
C PRO A 77 -23.42 -8.16 10.44
N GLN A 78 -24.56 -7.97 11.11
CA GLN A 78 -24.67 -7.16 12.33
C GLN A 78 -24.20 -7.90 13.59
N PHE A 79 -23.91 -9.21 13.50
CA PHE A 79 -23.44 -9.98 14.64
C PHE A 79 -21.95 -9.70 14.90
N ALA A 80 -21.71 -8.66 15.71
CA ALA A 80 -20.40 -8.10 15.98
C ALA A 80 -19.44 -9.10 16.65
N GLU A 81 -19.93 -9.94 17.56
CA GLU A 81 -19.16 -10.93 18.30
C GLU A 81 -18.63 -12.01 17.36
N ALA A 82 -19.43 -12.50 16.41
CA ALA A 82 -18.99 -13.48 15.43
C ALA A 82 -17.89 -12.93 14.51
N SER A 83 -18.08 -11.71 13.99
CA SER A 83 -17.08 -11.06 13.12
C SER A 83 -15.78 -10.76 13.89
N SER A 84 -15.89 -10.34 15.15
CA SER A 84 -14.76 -10.09 16.02
C SER A 84 -13.98 -11.37 16.36
N LEU A 85 -14.68 -12.44 16.73
CA LEU A 85 -14.06 -13.74 17.00
C LEU A 85 -13.37 -14.29 15.74
N TYR A 86 -14.02 -14.15 14.58
CA TYR A 86 -13.45 -14.56 13.31
C TYR A 86 -12.15 -13.80 13.00
N GLY A 87 -12.16 -12.47 13.15
CA GLY A 87 -10.97 -11.64 12.98
C GLY A 87 -9.83 -12.04 13.93
N VAL A 88 -10.12 -12.35 15.19
CA VAL A 88 -9.10 -12.82 16.15
C VAL A 88 -8.51 -14.17 15.74
N ILE A 89 -9.33 -15.11 15.27
CA ILE A 89 -8.84 -16.43 14.80
C ILE A 89 -7.94 -16.26 13.56
N LEU A 90 -8.35 -15.42 12.59
CA LEU A 90 -7.54 -15.11 11.40
C LEU A 90 -6.19 -14.46 11.79
N ALA A 91 -6.20 -13.55 12.76
CA ALA A 91 -4.98 -12.89 13.23
C ALA A 91 -4.01 -13.86 13.94
N ARG A 92 -4.52 -14.86 14.68
CA ARG A 92 -3.70 -15.94 15.28
C ARG A 92 -2.98 -16.76 14.21
N GLU A 93 -3.62 -16.98 13.07
CA GLU A 93 -3.05 -17.68 11.91
C GLU A 93 -2.20 -16.78 11.00
N ARG A 94 -1.96 -15.52 11.41
CA ARG A 94 -1.21 -14.50 10.65
C ARG A 94 -1.87 -14.06 9.35
N GLN A 95 -3.17 -14.30 9.20
CA GLN A 95 -3.97 -13.77 8.09
C GLN A 95 -4.42 -12.34 8.41
N PHE A 96 -3.46 -11.43 8.63
CA PHE A 96 -3.72 -10.11 9.20
C PHE A 96 -4.59 -9.21 8.32
N ARG A 97 -4.52 -9.37 7.00
CA ARG A 97 -5.35 -8.61 6.06
C ARG A 97 -6.83 -8.97 6.21
N GLU A 98 -7.14 -10.27 6.19
CA GLU A 98 -8.51 -10.76 6.33
C GLU A 98 -9.05 -10.44 7.73
N ALA A 99 -8.20 -10.51 8.76
CA ALA A 99 -8.55 -10.09 10.11
C ALA A 99 -8.94 -8.61 10.20
N GLU A 100 -8.15 -7.71 9.58
CA GLU A 100 -8.43 -6.26 9.49
C GLU A 100 -9.82 -6.02 8.88
N GLU A 101 -10.15 -6.72 7.79
CA GLU A 101 -11.46 -6.61 7.12
C GLU A 101 -12.62 -7.03 8.03
N GLN A 102 -12.49 -8.11 8.82
CA GLN A 102 -13.55 -8.51 9.75
C GLN A 102 -13.74 -7.50 10.88
N PHE A 103 -12.65 -6.94 11.41
CA PHE A 103 -12.74 -5.90 12.44
C PHE A 103 -13.37 -4.61 11.90
N GLU A 104 -13.08 -4.23 10.65
CA GLU A 104 -13.72 -3.08 10.01
C GLU A 104 -15.23 -3.26 9.86
N LYS A 105 -15.71 -4.45 9.50
CA LYS A 105 -17.15 -4.74 9.45
C LYS A 105 -17.84 -4.46 10.78
N VAL A 106 -17.22 -4.86 11.89
CA VAL A 106 -17.76 -4.63 13.24
C VAL A 106 -17.84 -3.15 13.56
N LEU A 107 -16.78 -2.38 13.28
CA LEU A 107 -16.73 -0.94 13.54
C LEU A 107 -17.76 -0.17 12.68
N LEU A 108 -18.06 -0.66 11.47
CA LEU A 108 -19.09 -0.10 10.60
C LEU A 108 -20.51 -0.45 11.06
N ALA A 109 -20.72 -1.65 11.61
CA ALA A 109 -22.03 -2.11 12.04
C ALA A 109 -22.47 -1.46 13.37
N SER A 110 -21.58 -1.41 14.36
CA SER A 110 -21.90 -0.90 15.72
C SER A 110 -20.80 0.03 16.24
N PRO A 111 -20.72 1.29 15.76
CA PRO A 111 -19.64 2.22 16.10
C PRO A 111 -19.61 2.64 17.58
N ASP A 112 -20.75 2.60 18.28
CA ASP A 112 -20.89 3.07 19.68
C ASP A 112 -20.88 1.93 20.72
N ALA A 113 -20.70 0.69 20.29
CA ALA A 113 -20.68 -0.46 21.20
C ALA A 113 -19.43 -0.44 22.10
N ALA A 114 -19.54 -0.93 23.34
CA ALA A 114 -18.40 -1.14 24.23
C ALA A 114 -17.31 -2.03 23.58
N LEU A 115 -17.71 -2.91 22.66
CA LEU A 115 -16.86 -3.76 21.85
C LEU A 115 -16.01 -2.98 20.83
N SER A 116 -16.49 -1.84 20.33
CA SER A 116 -15.85 -1.03 19.27
C SER A 116 -14.42 -0.63 19.64
N LYS A 117 -14.17 -0.17 20.88
CA LYS A 117 -12.82 0.21 21.33
C LYS A 117 -11.86 -0.99 21.39
N ALA A 118 -12.34 -2.16 21.81
CA ALA A 118 -11.53 -3.36 21.87
C ALA A 118 -11.19 -3.88 20.46
N VAL A 119 -12.18 -3.84 19.57
CA VAL A 119 -12.03 -4.24 18.17
C VAL A 119 -11.12 -3.29 17.41
N ASP A 120 -11.21 -1.98 17.62
CA ASP A 120 -10.33 -1.02 16.96
C ASP A 120 -8.86 -1.21 17.36
N ARG A 121 -8.60 -1.54 18.63
CA ARG A 121 -7.25 -1.94 19.07
C ARG A 121 -6.75 -3.19 18.35
N CYS A 122 -7.62 -4.20 18.18
CA CYS A 122 -7.29 -5.40 17.42
C CYS A 122 -7.03 -5.06 15.95
N ARG A 123 -7.86 -4.23 15.32
CA ARG A 123 -7.70 -3.79 13.94
C ARG A 123 -6.36 -3.09 13.72
N ILE A 124 -6.00 -2.13 14.58
CA ILE A 124 -4.72 -1.43 14.53
C ILE A 124 -3.56 -2.42 14.68
N ALA A 125 -3.64 -3.34 15.66
CA ALA A 125 -2.62 -4.36 15.86
C ALA A 125 -2.45 -5.28 14.64
N ALA A 126 -3.55 -5.73 14.03
CA ALA A 126 -3.52 -6.55 12.81
C ALA A 126 -2.85 -5.78 11.65
N ARG A 127 -3.21 -4.50 11.48
CA ARG A 127 -2.63 -3.63 10.46
C ARG A 127 -1.12 -3.45 10.64
N GLU A 128 -0.66 -3.24 11.87
CA GLU A 128 0.76 -3.12 12.18
C GLU A 128 1.54 -4.41 11.89
N GLU A 129 0.99 -5.57 12.25
CA GLU A 129 1.61 -6.87 11.94
C GLU A 129 1.66 -7.12 10.43
N ARG A 130 0.58 -6.80 9.69
CA ARG A 130 0.55 -6.88 8.22
C ARG A 130 1.66 -6.05 7.58
N ILE A 131 1.80 -4.79 7.97
CA ILE A 131 2.85 -3.90 7.44
C ILE A 131 4.24 -4.45 7.77
N ARG A 132 4.42 -5.02 8.96
CA ARG A 132 5.69 -5.61 9.38
C ARG A 132 6.03 -6.86 8.57
N GLU A 133 5.04 -7.69 8.25
CA GLU A 133 5.20 -8.88 7.40
C GLU A 133 5.53 -8.50 5.96
N GLU A 134 4.77 -7.56 5.37
CA GLU A 134 5.02 -7.03 4.02
C GLU A 134 6.43 -6.41 3.90
N ALA A 135 6.89 -5.71 4.94
CA ALA A 135 8.24 -5.16 4.98
C ALA A 135 9.32 -6.25 5.06
N ARG A 136 9.07 -7.34 5.81
CA ARG A 136 9.98 -8.50 5.88
C ARG A 136 10.04 -9.23 4.55
N ASP A 137 8.91 -9.47 3.91
CA ASP A 137 8.84 -10.14 2.62
C ASP A 137 9.49 -9.32 1.51
N SER A 138 9.27 -8.00 1.50
CA SER A 138 9.93 -7.09 0.56
C SER A 138 11.45 -7.09 0.74
N ARG A 139 11.93 -7.10 1.99
CA ARG A 139 13.37 -7.23 2.30
C ARG A 139 13.91 -8.58 1.87
N ARG A 140 13.17 -9.67 2.11
CA ARG A 140 13.56 -11.03 1.71
C ARG A 140 13.67 -11.14 0.20
N LYS A 141 12.69 -10.62 -0.55
CA LYS A 141 12.71 -10.57 -2.03
C LYS A 141 13.90 -9.77 -2.55
N LYS A 142 14.13 -8.56 -2.01
CA LYS A 142 15.27 -7.73 -2.40
C LYS A 142 16.62 -8.40 -2.09
N SER A 143 16.74 -9.05 -0.93
CA SER A 143 17.94 -9.81 -0.58
C SER A 143 18.14 -10.99 -1.54
N GLU A 144 17.09 -11.71 -1.87
CA GLU A 144 17.14 -12.83 -2.81
C GLU A 144 17.60 -12.35 -4.19
N GLU A 145 17.02 -11.27 -4.71
CA GLU A 145 17.38 -10.65 -5.99
C GLU A 145 18.87 -10.25 -6.04
N LEU A 146 19.40 -9.64 -4.98
CA LEU A 146 20.82 -9.28 -4.88
C LEU A 146 21.75 -10.51 -4.82
N LEU A 147 21.27 -11.61 -4.24
CA LEU A 147 22.04 -12.86 -4.12
C LEU A 147 21.95 -13.72 -5.39
N MET A 148 20.97 -13.53 -6.26
CA MET A 148 20.82 -14.26 -7.52
C MET A 148 22.09 -14.30 -8.39
N PRO A 149 22.75 -13.17 -8.72
CA PRO A 149 23.97 -13.21 -9.54
C PRO A 149 25.12 -13.93 -8.84
N VAL A 150 25.25 -13.79 -7.51
CA VAL A 150 26.26 -14.48 -6.72
C VAL A 150 26.01 -15.98 -6.72
N ARG A 151 24.77 -16.42 -6.51
CA ARG A 151 24.37 -17.84 -6.59
C ARG A 151 24.58 -18.42 -7.99
N ALA A 152 24.25 -17.68 -9.04
CA ALA A 152 24.47 -18.08 -10.43
C ALA A 152 25.98 -18.24 -10.74
N HIS A 153 26.82 -17.32 -10.25
CA HIS A 153 28.26 -17.43 -10.39
C HIS A 153 28.82 -18.62 -9.61
N MET A 154 28.36 -18.85 -8.37
CA MET A 154 28.75 -20.03 -7.58
C MET A 154 28.32 -21.34 -8.26
N ALA A 155 27.13 -21.38 -8.86
CA ALA A 155 26.66 -22.51 -9.67
C ALA A 155 27.59 -22.79 -10.85
N LYS A 156 27.92 -21.75 -11.64
CA LYS A 156 28.83 -21.85 -12.80
C LYS A 156 30.23 -22.32 -12.42
N SER A 157 30.74 -21.90 -11.26
CA SER A 157 32.04 -22.32 -10.75
C SER A 157 32.07 -23.74 -10.16
N GLY A 158 30.94 -24.45 -10.11
CA GLY A 158 30.85 -25.77 -9.48
C GLY A 158 30.99 -25.74 -7.95
N ILE A 159 30.89 -24.58 -7.32
CA ILE A 159 31.12 -24.39 -5.87
C ILE A 159 29.84 -24.66 -5.05
N LEU A 160 28.70 -24.96 -5.69
CA LEU A 160 27.48 -25.36 -4.98
C LEU A 160 27.59 -26.80 -4.48
N GLN A 161 28.03 -26.95 -3.23
CA GLN A 161 27.90 -28.20 -2.47
C GLN A 161 26.45 -28.33 -1.97
N ARG A 162 25.85 -29.49 -2.22
CA ARG A 162 24.61 -29.93 -1.57
C ARG A 162 24.87 -29.96 -0.06
N ALA A 163 24.08 -29.22 0.73
CA ALA A 163 24.13 -29.36 2.17
C ALA A 163 23.81 -30.82 2.51
N ALA A 164 24.77 -31.52 3.14
CA ALA A 164 24.59 -32.91 3.53
C ALA A 164 23.40 -32.97 4.50
N ASN A 165 22.37 -33.75 4.15
CA ASN A 165 21.31 -34.08 5.09
C ASN A 165 21.92 -34.82 6.29
N ASP A 166 21.38 -34.56 7.48
CA ASP A 166 21.90 -34.92 8.81
C ASP A 166 21.82 -36.42 9.14
N GLY A 167 22.32 -37.30 8.25
CA GLY A 167 22.26 -38.74 8.50
C GLY A 167 22.90 -39.67 7.47
N GLY A 168 23.79 -39.21 6.59
CA GLY A 168 24.34 -40.05 5.52
C GLY A 168 25.85 -39.96 5.39
N ILE A 169 26.55 -41.02 5.80
CA ILE A 169 27.94 -41.28 5.42
C ILE A 169 27.99 -41.39 3.89
N GLY A 170 28.68 -40.47 3.21
CA GLY A 170 28.95 -40.62 1.77
C GLY A 170 29.06 -39.32 1.01
N ARG A 171 30.31 -39.01 0.62
CA ARG A 171 30.75 -38.29 -0.59
C ARG A 171 29.89 -37.09 -1.04
N VAL A 172 30.52 -35.91 -0.99
CA VAL A 172 30.11 -34.69 -1.72
C VAL A 172 29.64 -35.06 -3.12
N GLN A 173 28.32 -35.03 -3.34
CA GLN A 173 27.73 -35.28 -4.64
C GLN A 173 27.37 -33.93 -5.25
N MET A 174 28.15 -33.53 -6.26
CA MET A 174 27.90 -32.34 -7.07
C MET A 174 26.50 -32.46 -7.70
N ALA A 175 25.78 -31.35 -7.84
CA ALA A 175 24.53 -31.31 -8.58
C ALA A 175 24.74 -31.95 -9.96
N SER A 176 23.88 -32.90 -10.33
CA SER A 176 24.02 -33.67 -11.56
C SER A 176 23.93 -32.75 -12.77
N LYS A 177 24.63 -33.07 -13.87
CA LYS A 177 24.54 -32.30 -15.14
C LYS A 177 23.08 -32.05 -15.58
N ARG A 178 22.18 -32.98 -15.25
CA ARG A 178 20.75 -32.90 -15.56
C ARG A 178 20.01 -31.84 -14.73
N GLU A 179 20.35 -31.73 -13.44
CA GLU A 179 19.81 -30.68 -12.54
C GLU A 179 20.37 -29.30 -12.91
N GLN A 180 21.65 -29.25 -13.32
CA GLN A 180 22.26 -28.03 -13.85
C GLN A 180 21.55 -27.57 -15.14
N GLU A 181 21.24 -28.49 -16.04
CA GLU A 181 20.55 -28.21 -17.31
C GLU A 181 19.08 -27.79 -17.11
N GLU A 182 18.38 -28.33 -16.12
CA GLU A 182 17.04 -27.88 -15.73
C GLU A 182 17.07 -26.44 -15.19
N VAL A 183 18.08 -26.08 -14.39
CA VAL A 183 18.30 -24.70 -13.94
C VAL A 183 18.61 -23.78 -15.12
N TYR A 184 19.41 -24.22 -16.11
CA TYR A 184 19.65 -23.47 -17.35
C TYR A 184 18.36 -23.24 -18.17
N ARG A 185 17.47 -24.25 -18.25
CA ARG A 185 16.19 -24.10 -18.97
C ARG A 185 15.19 -23.20 -18.24
N LEU A 186 15.21 -23.19 -16.91
CA LEU A 186 14.48 -22.22 -16.08
C LEU A 186 15.04 -20.79 -16.30
N GLU A 187 16.36 -20.62 -16.35
CA GLU A 187 17.03 -19.34 -16.66
C GLU A 187 16.63 -18.80 -18.04
N GLU A 188 16.63 -19.65 -19.07
CA GLU A 188 16.36 -19.24 -20.45
C GLU A 188 14.87 -18.92 -20.68
N SER A 189 13.95 -19.58 -19.97
CA SER A 189 12.50 -19.37 -20.12
C SER A 189 11.94 -18.22 -19.28
N ASP A 190 12.42 -18.03 -18.04
CA ASP A 190 11.95 -16.92 -17.17
C ASP A 190 12.63 -15.58 -17.49
N MET A 191 13.91 -15.58 -17.87
CA MET A 191 14.61 -14.35 -18.22
C MET A 191 14.14 -13.80 -19.57
N SER A 192 13.83 -14.66 -20.54
CA SER A 192 13.40 -14.21 -21.87
C SER A 192 11.95 -13.71 -21.93
N ARG A 193 11.05 -14.21 -21.07
CA ARG A 193 9.68 -13.71 -20.95
C ARG A 193 9.55 -12.49 -20.03
N SER A 194 10.18 -12.49 -18.85
CA SER A 194 10.03 -11.37 -17.90
C SER A 194 10.79 -10.11 -18.32
N VAL A 195 12.00 -10.24 -18.86
CA VAL A 195 12.85 -9.08 -19.23
C VAL A 195 12.35 -8.39 -20.50
N ARG A 196 11.79 -9.11 -21.49
CA ARG A 196 11.32 -8.50 -22.74
C ARG A 196 9.95 -7.82 -22.59
N GLN A 197 9.06 -8.38 -21.77
CA GLN A 197 7.71 -7.88 -21.63
C GLN A 197 7.60 -6.75 -20.59
N HIS A 198 8.37 -6.83 -19.49
CA HIS A 198 8.35 -5.80 -18.46
C HIS A 198 9.23 -4.58 -18.81
N SER A 199 10.31 -4.74 -19.61
CA SER A 199 11.19 -3.61 -19.96
C SER A 199 10.64 -2.71 -21.08
N SER A 200 9.93 -3.27 -22.05
CA SER A 200 9.36 -2.48 -23.16
C SER A 200 8.19 -1.62 -22.70
N LEU A 201 7.27 -2.19 -21.90
CA LEU A 201 6.15 -1.45 -21.33
C LEU A 201 6.60 -0.40 -20.30
N VAL A 202 7.58 -0.70 -19.44
CA VAL A 202 8.10 0.29 -18.48
C VAL A 202 8.81 1.45 -19.18
N ARG A 203 9.57 1.20 -20.25
CA ARG A 203 10.22 2.28 -21.03
C ARG A 203 9.19 3.17 -21.73
N LEU A 204 8.11 2.59 -22.26
CA LEU A 204 7.01 3.36 -22.85
C LEU A 204 6.27 4.21 -21.80
N ILE A 205 5.96 3.63 -20.64
CA ILE A 205 5.30 4.35 -19.55
C ILE A 205 6.20 5.47 -19.01
N GLN A 206 7.50 5.22 -18.83
CA GLN A 206 8.46 6.25 -18.42
C GLN A 206 8.54 7.39 -19.44
N GLY A 207 8.61 7.07 -20.73
CA GLY A 207 8.57 8.09 -21.79
C GLY A 207 7.30 8.95 -21.73
N LEU A 208 6.14 8.31 -21.53
CA LEU A 208 4.85 9.01 -21.39
C LEU A 208 4.84 9.92 -20.16
N THR A 209 5.34 9.46 -19.01
CA THR A 209 5.38 10.27 -17.78
C THR A 209 6.29 11.49 -17.92
N ILE A 210 7.47 11.32 -18.55
CA ILE A 210 8.39 12.43 -18.80
C ILE A 210 7.76 13.44 -19.76
N ALA A 211 7.07 12.97 -20.81
CA ALA A 211 6.37 13.84 -21.74
C ALA A 211 5.23 14.63 -21.05
N ILE A 212 4.45 13.98 -20.18
CA ILE A 212 3.38 14.65 -19.41
C ILE A 212 3.95 15.70 -18.45
N ILE A 213 5.05 15.37 -17.75
CA ILE A 213 5.73 16.31 -16.84
C ILE A 213 6.28 17.49 -17.63
N ALA A 214 6.94 17.26 -18.77
CA ALA A 214 7.46 18.32 -19.62
C ALA A 214 6.32 19.21 -20.16
N ALA A 215 5.21 18.62 -20.62
CA ALA A 215 4.03 19.37 -21.07
C ALA A 215 3.40 20.19 -19.95
N SER A 216 3.32 19.65 -18.73
CA SER A 216 2.81 20.36 -17.55
C SER A 216 3.72 21.52 -17.13
N LEU A 217 5.04 21.34 -17.19
CA LEU A 217 6.00 22.41 -16.93
C LEU A 217 5.91 23.53 -17.97
N LEU A 218 5.78 23.18 -19.26
CA LEU A 218 5.57 24.16 -20.33
C LEU A 218 4.24 24.89 -20.16
N PHE A 219 3.18 24.17 -19.80
CA PHE A 219 1.86 24.77 -19.53
C PHE A 219 1.91 25.76 -18.35
N LEU A 220 2.57 25.38 -17.25
CA LEU A 220 2.78 26.26 -16.10
C LEU A 220 3.60 27.50 -16.48
N LEU A 221 4.69 27.33 -17.23
CA LEU A 221 5.52 28.45 -17.69
C LEU A 221 4.71 29.39 -18.58
N PHE A 222 3.92 28.86 -19.52
CA PHE A 222 3.04 29.66 -20.36
C PHE A 222 2.01 30.44 -19.54
N PHE A 223 1.33 29.75 -18.60
CA PHE A 223 0.25 30.37 -17.83
C PHE A 223 0.74 31.37 -16.78
N PHE A 224 1.86 31.08 -16.10
CA PHE A 224 2.38 31.93 -15.02
C PHE A 224 3.37 33.00 -15.49
N VAL A 225 4.03 32.84 -16.65
CA VAL A 225 5.01 33.81 -17.14
C VAL A 225 4.49 34.56 -18.35
N LEU A 226 4.07 33.86 -19.40
CA LEU A 226 3.67 34.53 -20.65
C LEU A 226 2.31 35.22 -20.50
N ARG A 227 1.30 34.54 -19.95
CA ARG A 227 -0.06 35.11 -19.80
C ARG A 227 -0.09 36.44 -19.02
N PRO A 228 0.52 36.57 -17.83
CA PRO A 228 0.49 37.85 -17.11
C PRO A 228 1.31 38.94 -17.81
N VAL A 229 2.35 38.61 -18.57
CA VAL A 229 3.10 39.61 -19.34
C VAL A 229 2.24 40.17 -20.47
N ILE A 230 1.53 39.33 -21.21
CA ILE A 230 0.63 39.76 -22.28
C ILE A 230 -0.49 40.63 -21.71
N LEU A 231 -1.17 40.18 -20.66
CA LEU A 231 -2.25 40.94 -20.00
C LEU A 231 -1.75 42.27 -19.41
N ARG A 232 -0.56 42.30 -18.82
CA ARG A 232 0.07 43.56 -18.33
C ARG A 232 0.46 44.49 -19.45
N ASN A 233 0.77 43.97 -20.64
CA ASN A 233 1.10 44.79 -21.80
C ASN A 233 -0.17 45.38 -22.42
N GLU A 234 -1.24 44.59 -22.55
CA GLU A 234 -2.55 45.07 -23.01
C GLU A 234 -3.08 46.19 -22.10
N ALA A 235 -3.08 45.99 -20.78
CA ALA A 235 -3.51 47.02 -19.83
C ALA A 235 -2.61 48.28 -19.87
N ARG A 236 -1.32 48.13 -20.19
CA ARG A 236 -0.41 49.26 -20.38
C ARG A 236 -0.72 50.02 -21.67
N LEU A 237 -1.01 49.33 -22.76
CA LEU A 237 -1.42 49.92 -24.03
C LEU A 237 -2.76 50.66 -23.90
N GLU A 238 -3.74 50.10 -23.19
CA GLU A 238 -5.01 50.78 -22.94
C GLU A 238 -4.85 52.08 -22.16
N ARG A 239 -3.99 52.08 -21.12
CA ARG A 239 -3.68 53.29 -20.33
C ARG A 239 -2.96 54.35 -21.16
N LEU A 240 -2.03 53.93 -22.01
CA LEU A 240 -1.32 54.83 -22.93
C LEU A 240 -2.27 55.44 -23.94
N ASN A 241 -3.13 54.65 -24.57
CA ASN A 241 -4.13 55.14 -25.52
C ASN A 241 -5.15 56.09 -24.87
N TRP A 242 -5.51 55.86 -23.61
CA TRP A 242 -6.36 56.79 -22.87
C TRP A 242 -5.65 58.12 -22.58
N LEU A 243 -4.39 58.07 -22.12
CA LEU A 243 -3.58 59.27 -21.88
C LEU A 243 -3.39 60.07 -23.16
N GLU A 244 -3.08 59.41 -24.28
CA GLU A 244 -2.96 60.05 -25.58
C GLU A 244 -4.26 60.77 -25.97
N ARG A 245 -5.41 60.10 -25.84
CA ARG A 245 -6.72 60.72 -26.14
C ARG A 245 -7.00 61.94 -25.26
N VAL A 246 -6.71 61.87 -23.96
CA VAL A 246 -6.94 62.99 -23.03
C VAL A 246 -6.02 64.17 -23.34
N LEU A 247 -4.76 63.90 -23.66
CA LEU A 247 -3.80 64.94 -24.05
C LEU A 247 -4.15 65.56 -25.40
N GLU A 248 -4.67 64.78 -26.35
CA GLU A 248 -5.19 65.30 -27.62
C GLU A 248 -6.42 66.18 -27.45
N GLU A 249 -7.31 65.84 -26.52
CA GLU A 249 -8.51 66.63 -26.21
C GLU A 249 -8.15 67.96 -25.52
N GLN A 250 -7.04 68.01 -24.78
CA GLN A 250 -6.51 69.20 -24.10
C GLN A 250 -5.35 69.88 -24.87
N ARG A 251 -5.23 69.63 -26.17
CA ARG A 251 -4.13 70.13 -27.02
C ARG A 251 -4.05 71.66 -27.11
N ASP A 252 -5.09 72.37 -26.71
CA ASP A 252 -5.17 73.83 -26.78
C ASP A 252 -4.24 74.54 -25.77
N GLU A 253 -3.65 73.82 -24.80
CA GLU A 253 -2.57 74.34 -23.97
C GLU A 253 -1.21 74.17 -24.68
N ASP A 254 -0.52 75.29 -24.97
CA ASP A 254 0.76 75.33 -25.71
C ASP A 254 1.82 74.34 -25.17
N SER A 255 1.88 74.16 -23.85
CA SER A 255 2.81 73.22 -23.20
C SER A 255 2.50 71.74 -23.46
N ILE A 256 1.23 71.40 -23.68
CA ILE A 256 0.80 70.01 -23.94
C ILE A 256 1.04 69.66 -25.42
N ALA A 257 0.85 70.62 -26.33
CA ALA A 257 1.13 70.45 -27.75
C ALA A 257 2.61 70.12 -28.04
N GLU A 258 3.54 70.83 -27.37
CA GLU A 258 4.98 70.57 -27.52
C GLU A 258 5.37 69.16 -27.05
N ILE A 259 4.78 68.69 -25.95
CA ILE A 259 5.03 67.34 -25.40
C ILE A 259 4.50 66.25 -26.35
N LEU A 260 3.32 66.46 -26.95
CA LEU A 260 2.74 65.51 -27.90
C LEU A 260 3.56 65.41 -29.19
N ASP A 261 4.06 66.53 -29.70
CA ASP A 261 4.91 66.55 -30.90
C ASP A 261 6.25 65.83 -30.62
N MET A 262 6.87 66.09 -29.46
CA MET A 262 8.08 65.35 -29.04
C MET A 262 7.85 63.84 -28.89
N TYR A 263 6.70 63.43 -28.32
CA TYR A 263 6.36 62.03 -28.14
C TYR A 263 6.21 61.30 -29.49
N ARG A 264 5.51 61.92 -30.45
CA ARG A 264 5.28 61.36 -31.79
C ARG A 264 6.55 61.29 -32.64
N ASP A 265 7.47 62.25 -32.50
CA ASP A 265 8.77 62.23 -33.17
C ASP A 265 9.67 61.11 -32.61
N THR A 266 9.61 60.88 -31.29
CA THR A 266 10.39 59.84 -30.62
C THR A 266 9.84 58.42 -30.88
N PHE A 267 8.52 58.28 -30.95
CA PHE A 267 7.83 57.00 -31.14
C PHE A 267 6.88 57.07 -32.36
N PRO A 268 7.42 57.07 -33.59
CA PRO A 268 6.60 57.11 -34.80
C PRO A 268 5.75 55.84 -34.88
N ASP A 269 4.46 56.01 -35.17
CA ASP A 269 3.47 54.94 -35.14
C ASP A 269 3.75 53.89 -36.24
N THR A 270 4.30 52.73 -35.89
CA THR A 270 4.71 51.70 -36.86
C THR A 270 3.56 50.78 -37.31
N ARG A 271 2.30 51.14 -37.09
CA ARG A 271 1.16 50.38 -37.63
C ARG A 271 0.85 50.80 -39.07
N ARG A 272 1.36 50.03 -40.03
CA ARG A 272 0.69 49.72 -41.29
C ARG A 272 0.33 48.24 -41.31
#